data_AF-A0A8S3CP63-F1
#
_entry.id   AF-A0A8S3CP63-F1
#
_cell.length_a   1.000
_cell.length_b   1.000
_cell.length_c   1.000
_cell.angle_alpha   90.00
_cell.angle_beta   90.00
_cell.angle_gamma   90.00
#
_symmetry.space_group_name_H-M   'P 1'
#
loop_
_entity.id
_entity.type
_entity.pdbx_description
1 polymer ?
#
loop_
_entity_poly.entity_id
_entity_poly.type
_entity_poly.pdbx_seq_one_letter_code
_entity_poly.pdbx_strand_id
1 'polypeptide(L)'
;LSKSASDEDGQWSQGLISAARYVASACHVLCDAANGLVHGYGTEEKLISSAKQVSSNTAALLVACKVKADFMSQSMARLQTAGNAVKRAADALVRSAQRAVEMQQEDKYFEVSLRVVPGIAQEIKCKEAILTKERELDEARNRLKAIRLAKYGHSEQDSNEST
;
A
#
# COMPACT_ATOMS: atom_id res chain seq x y z
N LEU A 1 39.63 6.67 -18.94
CA LEU A 1 38.20 6.88 -19.26
C LEU A 1 37.33 5.65 -18.93
N SER A 2 37.59 4.93 -17.82
CA SER A 2 36.92 3.65 -17.52
C SER A 2 35.94 3.70 -16.32
N LYS A 3 35.69 4.87 -15.73
CA LYS A 3 35.03 4.96 -14.42
C LYS A 3 33.48 4.95 -14.49
N SER A 4 32.85 5.45 -15.56
CA SER A 4 31.38 5.64 -15.55
C SER A 4 30.55 4.37 -15.72
N ALA A 5 31.02 3.38 -16.50
CA ALA A 5 30.23 2.17 -16.78
C ALA A 5 30.04 1.29 -15.54
N SER A 6 31.03 1.21 -14.66
CA SER A 6 30.92 0.45 -13.40
C SER A 6 29.99 1.13 -12.39
N ASP A 7 29.95 2.46 -12.39
CA ASP A 7 29.13 3.25 -11.47
C ASP A 7 27.64 3.21 -11.87
N GLU A 8 27.32 3.25 -13.17
CA GLU A 8 25.95 3.10 -13.68
C GLU A 8 25.36 1.71 -13.41
N ASP A 9 26.17 0.66 -13.56
CA ASP A 9 25.79 -0.72 -13.25
C ASP A 9 25.59 -0.91 -11.74
N GLY A 10 26.44 -0.26 -10.94
CA GLY A 10 26.29 -0.19 -9.49
C GLY A 10 24.98 0.47 -9.07
N GLN A 11 24.64 1.62 -9.64
CA GLN A 11 23.42 2.35 -9.29
C GLN A 11 22.15 1.60 -9.73
N TRP A 12 22.15 0.99 -10.92
CA TRP A 12 21.04 0.17 -11.38
C TRP A 12 20.85 -1.07 -10.49
N SER A 13 21.93 -1.77 -10.14
CA SER A 13 21.85 -2.95 -9.28
C SER A 13 21.34 -2.62 -7.88
N GLN A 14 21.78 -1.51 -7.28
CA GLN A 14 21.28 -1.04 -5.99
C GLN A 14 19.79 -0.65 -6.06
N GLY A 15 19.36 0.01 -7.15
CA GLY A 15 17.95 0.31 -7.40
C GLY A 15 17.10 -0.94 -7.50
N LEU A 16 17.60 -1.97 -8.20
CA LEU A 16 16.92 -3.26 -8.35
C LEU A 16 16.81 -4.01 -7.01
N ILE A 17 17.90 -4.08 -6.24
CA ILE A 17 17.94 -4.72 -4.91
C ILE A 17 16.95 -4.01 -3.98
N SER A 18 16.93 -2.67 -3.99
CA SER A 18 16.03 -1.87 -3.16
C SER A 18 14.56 -2.11 -3.54
N ALA A 19 14.25 -2.14 -4.84
CA ALA A 19 12.91 -2.47 -5.31
C ALA A 19 12.46 -3.87 -4.86
N ALA A 20 13.35 -4.87 -4.93
CA ALA A 20 13.06 -6.22 -4.48
C ALA A 20 12.81 -6.28 -2.96
N ARG A 21 13.61 -5.57 -2.15
CA ARG A 21 13.40 -5.45 -0.70
C ARG A 21 12.06 -4.79 -0.36
N TYR A 22 11.66 -3.76 -1.11
CA TYR A 22 10.35 -3.13 -0.94
C TYR A 22 9.19 -4.07 -1.28
N VAL A 23 9.31 -4.90 -2.32
CA VAL A 23 8.30 -5.93 -2.63
C VAL A 23 8.20 -6.94 -1.49
N ALA A 24 9.33 -7.47 -1.01
CA ALA A 24 9.36 -8.44 0.08
C ALA A 24 8.75 -7.88 1.36
N SER A 25 9.11 -6.65 1.75
CA SER A 25 8.55 -5.98 2.92
C SER A 25 7.03 -5.76 2.78
N ALA A 26 6.55 -5.32 1.61
CA ALA A 26 5.12 -5.14 1.37
C ALA A 26 4.35 -6.47 1.44
N CYS A 27 4.92 -7.57 0.92
CA CYS A 27 4.33 -8.90 1.03
C CYS A 27 4.23 -9.36 2.49
N HIS A 28 5.25 -9.10 3.31
CA HIS A 28 5.22 -9.43 4.74
C HIS A 28 4.10 -8.65 5.46
N VAL A 29 4.00 -7.35 5.22
CA VAL A 29 2.93 -6.51 5.79
C VAL A 29 1.55 -6.96 5.33
N LEU A 30 1.41 -7.41 4.08
CA LEU A 30 0.17 -7.99 3.56
C LEU A 30 -0.22 -9.28 4.30
N CYS A 31 0.74 -10.18 4.52
CA CYS A 31 0.52 -11.40 5.30
C CYS A 31 0.10 -11.08 6.74
N ASP A 32 0.75 -10.11 7.38
CA ASP A 32 0.39 -9.68 8.74
C ASP A 32 -1.02 -9.07 8.79
N ALA A 33 -1.38 -8.26 7.79
CA ALA A 33 -2.72 -7.68 7.67
C ALA A 33 -3.79 -8.76 7.46
N ALA A 34 -3.52 -9.74 6.58
CA ALA A 34 -4.42 -10.86 6.35
C ALA A 34 -4.57 -11.74 7.60
N ASN A 35 -3.46 -12.04 8.29
CA ASN A 35 -3.49 -12.80 9.53
C ASN A 35 -4.30 -12.07 10.61
N GLY A 36 -4.10 -10.76 10.76
CA GLY A 36 -4.88 -9.96 11.69
C GLY A 36 -6.37 -9.98 11.39
N LEU A 37 -6.76 -9.90 10.11
CA LEU A 37 -8.15 -9.95 9.70
C LEU A 37 -8.81 -11.30 10.06
N VAL A 38 -8.13 -12.41 9.78
CA VAL A 38 -8.63 -13.77 10.08
C VAL A 38 -8.81 -14.00 11.58
N HIS A 39 -7.95 -13.39 12.41
CA HIS A 39 -8.03 -13.49 13.87
C HIS A 39 -8.90 -12.39 14.51
N GLY A 40 -9.53 -11.51 13.72
CA GLY A 40 -10.47 -10.51 14.20
C GLY A 40 -9.85 -9.26 14.85
N TYR A 41 -8.53 -9.07 14.76
CA TYR A 41 -7.85 -7.86 15.29
C TYR A 41 -7.26 -6.96 14.18
N GLY A 42 -7.44 -7.34 12.91
CA GLY A 42 -7.06 -6.56 11.74
C GLY A 42 -8.23 -5.79 11.14
N THR A 43 -7.94 -4.87 10.24
CA THR A 43 -8.95 -4.11 9.51
C THR A 43 -8.83 -4.32 8.01
N GLU A 44 -9.96 -4.29 7.32
CA GLU A 44 -10.07 -4.39 5.87
C GLU A 44 -9.29 -3.26 5.19
N GLU A 45 -9.24 -2.05 5.77
CA GLU A 45 -8.46 -0.93 5.22
C GLU A 45 -6.96 -1.20 5.25
N LYS A 46 -6.45 -1.85 6.30
CA LYS A 46 -5.02 -2.24 6.39
C LYS A 46 -4.70 -3.31 5.34
N LEU A 47 -5.61 -4.27 5.13
CA LEU A 47 -5.49 -5.28 4.09
C LEU A 47 -5.50 -4.66 2.68
N ILE A 48 -6.42 -3.73 2.42
CA ILE A 48 -6.53 -3.02 1.14
C ILE A 48 -5.25 -2.19 0.87
N SER A 49 -4.77 -1.46 1.87
CA SER A 49 -3.59 -0.60 1.74
C SER A 49 -2.33 -1.41 1.45
N SER A 50 -2.11 -2.50 2.21
CA SER A 50 -0.97 -3.40 2.01
C SER A 50 -1.02 -4.11 0.65
N ALA A 51 -2.18 -4.57 0.21
CA ALA A 51 -2.35 -5.18 -1.12
C ALA A 51 -2.04 -4.20 -2.26
N LYS A 52 -2.50 -2.95 -2.17
CA LYS A 52 -2.16 -1.89 -3.14
C LYS A 52 -0.65 -1.61 -3.16
N GLN A 53 0.01 -1.65 -2.00
CA GLN A 53 1.45 -1.45 -1.92
C GLN A 53 2.24 -2.58 -2.57
N VAL A 54 1.82 -3.85 -2.42
CA VAL A 54 2.42 -5.00 -3.13
C VAL A 54 2.30 -4.83 -4.64
N SER A 55 1.12 -4.45 -5.14
CA SER A 55 0.87 -4.17 -6.56
C SER A 55 1.79 -3.06 -7.09
N SER A 56 1.89 -1.94 -6.37
CA SER A 56 2.75 -0.80 -6.72
C SER A 56 4.24 -1.17 -6.73
N ASN A 57 4.72 -1.84 -5.68
CA ASN A 57 6.14 -2.21 -5.57
C ASN A 57 6.51 -3.25 -6.64
N THR A 58 5.61 -4.18 -6.95
CA THR A 58 5.82 -5.17 -8.03
C THR A 58 5.91 -4.49 -9.39
N ALA A 59 5.05 -3.49 -9.66
CA ALA A 59 5.13 -2.72 -10.89
C ALA A 59 6.46 -1.95 -11.00
N ALA A 60 6.90 -1.31 -9.90
CA ALA A 60 8.19 -0.62 -9.87
C ALA A 60 9.38 -1.57 -10.10
N LEU A 61 9.34 -2.76 -9.49
CA LEU A 61 10.36 -3.79 -9.71
C LEU A 61 10.40 -4.25 -11.18
N LEU A 62 9.25 -4.47 -11.81
CA LEU A 62 9.18 -4.82 -13.23
C LEU A 62 9.76 -3.72 -14.13
N VAL A 63 9.52 -2.45 -13.81
CA VAL A 63 10.10 -1.32 -14.54
C VAL A 63 11.61 -1.28 -14.35
N ALA A 64 12.10 -1.48 -13.13
CA ALA A 64 13.55 -1.53 -12.84
C ALA A 64 14.25 -2.68 -13.59
N CYS A 65 13.64 -3.86 -13.65
CA CYS A 65 14.14 -5.00 -14.41
C CYS A 65 14.27 -4.70 -15.91
N LYS A 66 13.34 -3.93 -16.49
CA LYS A 66 13.31 -3.63 -17.93
C LYS A 66 14.45 -2.72 -18.42
N VAL A 67 15.12 -1.99 -17.53
CA VAL A 67 16.15 -1.02 -17.93
C VAL A 67 17.37 -1.69 -18.57
N LYS A 68 17.75 -2.89 -18.08
CA LYS A 68 18.89 -3.65 -18.60
C LYS A 68 18.59 -5.08 -19.05
N ALA A 69 17.36 -5.57 -18.84
CA ALA A 69 16.98 -6.90 -19.32
C ALA A 69 16.70 -6.89 -20.84
N ASP A 70 17.13 -7.95 -21.52
CA ASP A 70 16.68 -8.21 -22.89
C ASP A 70 15.17 -8.52 -22.87
N PHE A 71 14.38 -7.66 -23.51
CA PHE A 71 12.92 -7.76 -23.57
C PHE A 71 12.44 -9.02 -24.30
N MET A 72 13.23 -9.56 -25.23
CA MET A 72 12.89 -10.77 -25.98
C MET A 72 13.28 -12.05 -25.23
N SER A 73 13.96 -11.93 -24.09
CA SER A 73 14.38 -13.08 -23.29
C SER A 73 13.18 -13.82 -22.66
N GLN A 74 13.28 -15.15 -22.62
CA GLN A 74 12.28 -15.99 -21.98
C GLN A 74 12.14 -15.69 -20.48
N SER A 75 13.23 -15.30 -19.82
CA SER A 75 13.24 -14.88 -18.41
C SER A 75 12.42 -13.62 -18.19
N MET A 76 12.56 -12.59 -19.04
CA MET A 76 11.78 -11.36 -18.94
C MET A 76 10.29 -11.59 -19.22
N ALA A 77 9.96 -12.44 -20.21
CA ALA A 77 8.58 -12.83 -20.51
C ALA A 77 7.91 -13.55 -19.31
N ARG A 78 8.63 -14.48 -18.68
CA ARG A 78 8.17 -15.17 -17.46
C ARG A 78 7.98 -14.19 -16.30
N LEU A 79 8.94 -13.29 -16.08
CA LEU A 79 8.88 -12.29 -15.02
C LEU A 79 7.68 -11.35 -15.20
N GLN A 80 7.45 -10.85 -16.42
CA GLN A 80 6.31 -9.99 -16.73
C GLN A 80 4.98 -10.71 -16.48
N THR A 81 4.88 -11.99 -16.86
CA THR A 81 3.69 -12.80 -16.62
C THR A 81 3.44 -12.98 -15.12
N ALA A 82 4.48 -13.32 -14.35
CA ALA A 82 4.40 -13.48 -12.91
C ALA A 82 4.01 -12.17 -12.20
N GLY A 83 4.67 -11.06 -12.52
CA GLY A 83 4.36 -9.76 -11.90
C GLY A 83 2.96 -9.25 -12.27
N ASN A 84 2.49 -9.51 -13.49
CA ASN A 84 1.10 -9.23 -13.88
C ASN A 84 0.10 -10.11 -13.11
N ALA A 85 0.44 -11.37 -12.83
CA ALA A 85 -0.40 -12.24 -12.01
C ALA A 85 -0.49 -11.74 -10.57
N VAL A 86 0.62 -11.31 -9.97
CA VAL A 86 0.65 -10.68 -8.63
C VAL A 86 -0.23 -9.44 -8.60
N LYS A 87 -0.09 -8.56 -9.59
CA LYS A 87 -0.92 -7.34 -9.70
C LYS A 87 -2.41 -7.68 -9.76
N ARG A 88 -2.80 -8.62 -10.63
CA ARG A 88 -4.21 -9.05 -10.74
C ARG A 88 -4.74 -9.66 -9.45
N ALA A 89 -3.93 -10.47 -8.76
CA ALA A 89 -4.30 -11.08 -7.48
C ALA A 89 -4.50 -10.01 -6.40
N ALA A 90 -3.57 -9.05 -6.29
CA ALA A 90 -3.69 -7.93 -5.36
C ALA A 90 -4.93 -7.07 -5.65
N ASP A 91 -5.20 -6.77 -6.91
CA ASP A 91 -6.39 -5.99 -7.29
C ASP A 91 -7.69 -6.76 -7.02
N ALA A 92 -7.70 -8.08 -7.22
CA ALA A 92 -8.85 -8.93 -6.90
C ALA A 92 -9.09 -9.00 -5.38
N LEU A 93 -8.02 -9.07 -4.59
CA LEU A 93 -8.09 -9.01 -3.13
C LEU A 93 -8.67 -7.67 -2.67
N VAL A 94 -8.18 -6.54 -3.20
CA VAL A 94 -8.70 -5.20 -2.89
C VAL A 94 -10.20 -5.10 -3.20
N ARG A 95 -10.64 -5.57 -4.37
CA ARG A 95 -12.07 -5.56 -4.73
C ARG A 95 -12.90 -6.41 -3.76
N SER A 96 -12.38 -7.56 -3.34
CA SER A 96 -13.08 -8.46 -2.42
C SER A 96 -13.19 -7.85 -1.03
N ALA A 97 -12.10 -7.28 -0.52
CA ALA A 97 -12.08 -6.58 0.76
C ALA A 97 -12.98 -5.32 0.75
N GLN A 98 -12.99 -4.55 -0.34
CA GLN A 98 -13.87 -3.37 -0.47
C GLN A 98 -15.36 -3.77 -0.39
N ARG A 99 -15.76 -4.85 -1.08
CA ARG A 99 -17.13 -5.37 -0.99
C ARG A 99 -17.51 -5.83 0.42
N ALA A 100 -16.58 -6.44 1.14
CA ALA A 100 -16.81 -6.85 2.52
C ALA A 100 -17.09 -5.65 3.43
N VAL A 101 -16.35 -4.56 3.24
CA VAL A 101 -16.58 -3.29 3.97
C VAL A 101 -17.94 -2.68 3.62
N GLU A 102 -18.31 -2.67 2.34
CA GLU A 102 -19.61 -2.13 1.88
C GLU A 102 -20.78 -2.91 2.49
N MET A 103 -20.75 -4.25 2.49
CA MET A 103 -21.78 -5.08 3.13
C MET A 103 -21.90 -4.79 4.64
N GLN A 104 -20.76 -4.68 5.36
CA GLN A 104 -20.78 -4.33 6.78
C GLN A 104 -21.36 -2.94 7.07
N GLN A 105 -21.25 -2.00 6.13
CA GLN A 105 -21.82 -0.66 6.26
C GLN A 105 -23.33 -0.66 6.01
N GLU A 106 -23.81 -1.41 5.01
CA GLU A 106 -25.24 -1.58 4.73
C GLU A 106 -25.98 -2.20 5.93
N ASP A 107 -25.41 -3.23 6.56
CA ASP A 107 -25.98 -3.88 7.75
C ASP A 107 -26.14 -2.89 8.93
N LYS A 108 -25.13 -2.02 9.14
CA LYS A 108 -25.18 -0.99 10.20
C LYS A 108 -26.25 0.07 9.93
N TYR A 109 -26.46 0.43 8.66
CA TYR A 109 -27.47 1.42 8.28
C TYR A 109 -28.89 0.88 8.51
N PHE A 110 -29.10 -0.42 8.29
CA PHE A 110 -30.38 -1.08 8.55
C PHE A 110 -30.73 -1.12 10.05
N GLU A 111 -29.75 -1.36 10.93
CA GLU A 111 -29.97 -1.44 12.38
C GLU A 111 -30.36 -0.07 13.00
N VAL A 112 -29.82 1.03 12.47
CA VAL A 112 -30.13 2.39 12.94
C VAL A 112 -31.58 2.80 12.60
N SER A 113 -32.19 2.21 11.58
CA SER A 113 -33.54 2.57 11.13
C SER A 113 -34.67 2.07 12.06
N LEU A 114 -34.38 1.16 12.99
CA LEU A 114 -35.41 0.52 13.84
C LEU A 114 -35.62 1.16 15.21
N ARG A 115 -34.88 2.21 15.59
CA ARG A 115 -35.01 2.84 16.92
C ARG A 115 -35.31 4.33 16.82
N VAL A 116 -36.58 4.67 16.99
CA VAL A 116 -37.11 6.04 17.07
C VAL A 116 -36.53 6.73 18.32
N VAL A 117 -35.38 7.37 18.18
CA VAL A 117 -34.79 8.28 19.18
C VAL A 117 -35.15 9.73 18.78
N PRO A 118 -35.43 10.67 19.71
CA PRO A 118 -35.87 12.02 19.38
C PRO A 118 -34.92 12.72 18.42
N GLY A 119 -35.45 13.25 17.29
CA GLY A 119 -34.67 13.66 16.12
C GLY A 119 -33.51 14.62 16.39
N ILE A 120 -33.63 15.51 17.38
CA ILE A 120 -32.58 16.49 17.73
C ILE A 120 -31.36 15.82 18.38
N ALA A 121 -31.57 14.85 19.28
CA ALA A 121 -30.46 14.16 19.94
C ALA A 121 -29.71 13.25 18.95
N GLN A 122 -30.43 12.66 18.00
CA GLN A 122 -29.83 11.87 16.93
C GLN A 122 -29.04 12.76 15.97
N GLU A 123 -29.58 13.93 15.60
CA GLU A 123 -28.89 14.89 14.74
C GLU A 123 -27.61 15.42 15.38
N ILE A 124 -27.64 15.76 16.67
CA ILE A 124 -26.44 16.20 17.42
C ILE A 124 -25.38 15.08 17.45
N LYS A 125 -25.78 13.84 17.74
CA LYS A 125 -24.86 12.69 17.71
C LYS A 125 -24.23 12.46 16.34
N CYS A 126 -25.02 12.57 15.27
CA CYS A 126 -24.49 12.46 13.90
C CYS A 126 -23.48 13.59 13.60
N LYS A 127 -23.80 14.83 13.96
CA LYS A 127 -22.90 15.99 13.80
C LYS A 127 -21.61 15.83 14.61
N GLU A 128 -21.70 15.36 15.85
CA GLU A 128 -20.55 15.05 16.70
C GLU A 128 -19.66 13.95 16.07
N ALA A 129 -20.28 12.88 15.56
CA ALA A 129 -19.57 11.81 14.87
C ALA A 129 -18.84 12.32 13.61
N ILE A 130 -19.48 13.20 12.82
CA ILE A 130 -18.84 13.84 11.64
C ILE A 130 -17.60 14.61 12.07
N LEU A 131 -17.72 15.53 13.04
CA LEU A 131 -16.59 16.35 13.51
C LEU A 131 -15.43 15.49 14.04
N THR A 132 -15.75 14.41 14.74
CA THR A 132 -14.74 13.48 15.26
C THR A 132 -14.01 12.77 14.11
N LYS A 133 -14.76 12.29 13.10
CA LYS A 133 -14.19 11.60 11.94
C LYS A 133 -13.35 12.52 11.06
N GLU A 134 -13.76 13.78 10.89
CA GLU A 134 -12.97 14.80 10.18
C GLU A 134 -11.61 15.02 10.86
N ARG A 135 -11.61 15.16 12.20
CA ARG A 135 -10.37 15.31 12.97
C ARG A 135 -9.45 14.09 12.85
N GLU A 136 -10.01 12.88 12.99
CA GLU A 136 -9.25 11.63 12.85
C GLU A 136 -8.63 11.49 11.45
N LEU A 137 -9.38 11.90 10.41
CA LEU A 137 -8.95 11.84 9.03
C LEU A 137 -7.80 12.83 8.75
N ASP A 138 -7.87 14.05 9.27
CA ASP A 138 -6.77 15.02 9.14
C ASP A 138 -5.51 14.57 9.90
N GLU A 139 -5.67 13.96 11.09
CA GLU A 139 -4.55 13.39 11.81
C GLU A 139 -3.89 12.24 11.05
N ALA A 140 -4.69 11.33 10.48
CA ALA A 140 -4.19 10.23 9.65
C ALA A 140 -3.45 10.75 8.40
N ARG A 141 -3.97 11.79 7.74
CA ARG A 141 -3.29 12.46 6.61
C ARG A 141 -1.95 13.06 7.02
N ASN A 142 -1.89 13.74 8.16
CA ASN A 142 -0.66 14.33 8.67
C ASN A 142 0.39 13.26 8.99
N ARG A 143 -0.01 12.17 9.65
CA ARG A 143 0.88 11.02 9.91
C ARG A 143 1.41 10.40 8.61
N LEU A 144 0.55 10.18 7.62
CA LEU A 144 0.98 9.64 6.32
C LEU A 144 1.98 10.57 5.61
N LYS A 145 1.77 11.89 5.67
CA LYS A 145 2.71 12.88 5.13
C LYS A 145 4.06 12.82 5.84
N ALA A 146 4.06 12.71 7.18
CA ALA A 146 5.29 12.58 7.96
C ALA A 146 6.07 11.30 7.61
N ILE A 147 5.39 10.16 7.49
CA ILE A 147 6.03 8.89 7.08
C ILE A 147 6.66 9.00 5.69
N ARG A 148 5.95 9.64 4.73
CA ARG A 148 6.50 9.87 3.39
C ARG A 148 7.73 10.77 3.43
N LEU A 149 7.68 11.88 4.17
CA LEU A 149 8.83 12.78 4.34
C LEU A 149 10.02 12.05 4.96
N ALA A 150 9.82 11.22 5.99
CA ALA A 150 10.89 10.42 6.58
C ALA A 150 11.50 9.44 5.56
N LYS A 151 10.66 8.80 4.72
CA LYS A 151 11.12 7.86 3.70
C LYS A 151 11.97 8.51 2.60
N TYR A 152 11.65 9.75 2.19
CA TYR A 152 12.39 10.46 1.12
C TYR A 152 13.49 11.39 1.65
N GLY A 153 13.42 11.84 2.91
CA GLY A 153 14.47 12.62 3.55
C GLY A 153 15.69 11.78 3.94
N HIS A 154 15.48 10.51 4.30
CA HIS A 154 16.59 9.60 4.63
C HIS A 154 17.42 9.20 3.39
N SER A 155 16.81 9.18 2.20
CA SER A 155 17.55 8.93 0.95
C SER A 155 18.50 10.05 0.53
N GLU A 156 18.39 11.27 1.07
CA GLU A 156 19.36 12.35 0.80
C GLU A 156 20.48 12.43 1.87
N GLN A 157 20.26 11.92 3.09
CA GLN A 157 21.25 11.98 4.17
C GLN A 157 22.30 10.86 4.08
N ASP A 158 21.97 9.67 3.58
CA ASP A 158 22.96 8.59 3.39
C ASP A 158 24.01 8.90 2.31
N SER A 159 23.78 9.90 1.46
CA SER A 159 24.74 10.38 0.46
C SER A 159 25.74 11.41 0.99
N ASN A 160 25.54 11.96 2.19
CA ASN A 160 26.33 13.09 2.72
C ASN A 160 27.24 12.72 3.91
N GLU A 161 27.27 11.45 4.32
CA GLU A 161 28.13 10.95 5.41
C GLU A 161 29.32 10.09 4.90
N SER A 162 29.60 10.13 3.59
CA SER A 162 30.74 9.43 2.96
C SER A 162 31.67 10.34 2.14
N THR A 163 31.75 11.64 2.46
CA THR A 163 32.81 12.53 1.95
C THR A 163 33.67 13.05 3.09
#